data_AF-A0A813F0W1-F1
#
_entry.id   AF-A0A813F0W1-F1
#
_cell.length_a   1.000
_cell.length_b   1.000
_cell.length_c   1.000
_cell.angle_alpha   90.00
_cell.angle_beta   90.00
_cell.angle_gamma   90.00
#
_symmetry.space_group_name_H-M   'P 1'
#
loop_
_entity.id
_entity.type
_entity.pdbx_description
1 polymer ?
#
loop_
_entity_poly.entity_id
_entity_poly.type
_entity_poly.pdbx_seq_one_letter_code
_entity_poly.pdbx_strand_id
1 'polypeptide(L)'
;MSTAVGAAAVLGAAPAAFADKIDDAATKLSEASYPCLKEIDWTSNVYGSLPNANPVKVLAVINKALVMGASMDSAALKKGVLAHANAIGHVDSKGMIGLDDYQYINAAIGHMVASVPKSQVIDVYNAFADVVKKEEVGAYMKSLVNSADAEAAYKAFWEFKDVVAAAQR
;
A
#
# COMPACT_ATOMS: atom_id res chain seq x y z
N MET A 1 -38.25 -11.83 42.49
CA MET A 1 -37.12 -12.64 42.01
C MET A 1 -37.37 -12.94 40.55
N SER A 2 -36.68 -12.23 39.66
CA SER A 2 -36.78 -12.42 38.21
C SER A 2 -35.55 -13.20 37.74
N THR A 3 -35.76 -14.33 37.08
CA THR A 3 -34.71 -15.01 36.30
C THR A 3 -35.27 -15.25 34.91
N ALA A 4 -34.89 -14.36 33.99
CA ALA A 4 -35.18 -14.48 32.58
C ALA A 4 -34.27 -15.55 31.95
N VAL A 5 -34.88 -16.45 31.20
CA VAL A 5 -34.23 -17.46 30.36
C VAL A 5 -33.51 -16.74 29.23
N GLY A 6 -32.18 -16.78 29.23
CA GLY A 6 -31.35 -16.28 28.13
C GLY A 6 -31.39 -17.26 26.96
N ALA A 7 -32.03 -16.86 25.86
CA ALA A 7 -31.93 -17.56 24.59
C ALA A 7 -30.51 -17.37 24.02
N ALA A 8 -29.76 -18.46 23.90
CA ALA A 8 -28.52 -18.50 23.16
C ALA A 8 -28.83 -18.33 21.66
N ALA A 9 -28.62 -17.14 21.14
CA ALA A 9 -28.57 -16.91 19.70
C ALA A 9 -27.28 -17.54 19.17
N VAL A 10 -27.43 -18.64 18.45
CA VAL A 10 -26.38 -19.25 17.64
C VAL A 10 -26.08 -18.27 16.51
N LEU A 11 -25.06 -17.43 16.70
CA LEU A 11 -24.43 -16.71 15.59
C LEU A 11 -23.93 -17.77 14.61
N GLY A 12 -24.61 -17.86 13.46
CA GLY A 12 -24.19 -18.71 12.37
C GLY A 12 -22.72 -18.44 12.10
N ALA A 13 -21.90 -19.49 12.19
CA ALA A 13 -20.55 -19.45 11.70
C ALA A 13 -20.64 -19.09 10.21
N ALA A 14 -20.29 -17.84 9.89
CA ALA A 14 -19.93 -17.50 8.53
C ALA A 14 -18.86 -18.52 8.11
N PRO A 15 -18.95 -19.11 6.90
CA PRO A 15 -17.94 -20.04 6.44
C PRO A 15 -16.58 -19.36 6.62
N ALA A 16 -15.63 -20.09 7.22
CA ALA A 16 -14.27 -19.61 7.44
C ALA A 16 -13.85 -18.86 6.19
N ALA A 17 -13.68 -17.54 6.32
CA ALA A 17 -13.19 -16.70 5.25
C ALA A 17 -12.03 -17.45 4.62
N PHE A 18 -12.09 -17.71 3.31
CA PHE A 18 -10.86 -18.07 2.61
C PHE A 18 -9.81 -17.10 3.11
N ALA A 19 -8.75 -17.61 3.74
CA ALA A 19 -7.66 -16.77 4.22
C ALA A 19 -7.34 -15.78 3.11
N ASP A 20 -7.41 -14.49 3.43
CA ASP A 20 -7.35 -13.47 2.43
C ASP A 20 -5.95 -13.50 1.80
N LYS A 21 -5.86 -13.96 0.56
CA LYS A 21 -4.57 -14.18 -0.10
C LYS A 21 -3.76 -12.89 -0.19
N ILE A 22 -4.42 -11.73 -0.22
CA ILE A 22 -3.75 -10.43 -0.22
C ILE A 22 -3.09 -10.20 1.14
N ASP A 23 -3.75 -10.53 2.25
CA ASP A 23 -3.19 -10.34 3.60
C ASP A 23 -1.96 -11.26 3.80
N ASP A 24 -2.05 -12.54 3.41
CA ASP A 24 -0.92 -13.47 3.47
C ASP A 24 0.27 -13.00 2.60
N ALA A 25 -0.02 -12.47 1.40
CA ALA A 25 1.00 -11.95 0.51
C ALA A 25 1.60 -10.63 1.03
N ALA A 26 0.80 -9.80 1.72
CA ALA A 26 1.27 -8.57 2.34
C ALA A 26 2.20 -8.84 3.51
N THR A 27 1.98 -9.88 4.30
CA THR A 27 2.95 -10.35 5.31
C THR A 27 4.29 -10.64 4.67
N LYS A 28 4.32 -11.47 3.63
CA LYS A 28 5.57 -11.84 2.92
C LYS A 28 6.26 -10.63 2.29
N LEU A 29 5.49 -9.74 1.65
CA LEU A 29 6.02 -8.48 1.13
C LEU A 29 6.70 -7.70 2.24
N SER A 30 5.98 -7.47 3.34
CA SER A 30 6.43 -6.61 4.42
C SER A 30 7.68 -7.16 5.08
N GLU A 31 7.74 -8.45 5.39
CA GLU A 31 8.94 -9.09 5.96
C GLU A 31 10.16 -8.93 5.04
N ALA A 32 9.99 -9.14 3.73
CA ALA A 32 11.07 -9.06 2.76
C ALA A 32 11.52 -7.61 2.46
N SER A 33 10.60 -6.64 2.53
CA SER A 33 10.90 -5.23 2.24
C SER A 33 11.20 -4.37 3.48
N TYR A 34 10.94 -4.87 4.68
CA TYR A 34 11.19 -4.11 5.93
C TYR A 34 12.66 -3.71 6.15
N PRO A 35 13.68 -4.53 5.77
CA PRO A 35 15.08 -4.08 5.80
C PRO A 35 15.27 -2.79 4.99
N CYS A 36 14.84 -2.77 3.73
CA CYS A 36 14.90 -1.58 2.87
C CYS A 36 14.09 -0.41 3.45
N LEU A 37 12.90 -0.66 4.00
CA LEU A 37 12.04 0.38 4.61
C LEU A 37 12.74 1.14 5.75
N LYS A 38 13.54 0.44 6.56
CA LYS A 38 14.29 1.01 7.69
C LYS A 38 15.49 1.87 7.26
N GLU A 39 15.98 1.69 6.05
CA GLU A 39 17.12 2.45 5.51
C GLU A 39 16.68 3.80 4.94
N ILE A 40 15.39 3.95 4.64
CA ILE A 40 14.81 5.18 4.11
C ILE A 40 14.80 6.26 5.20
N ASP A 41 15.39 7.42 4.90
CA ASP A 41 15.25 8.62 5.72
C ASP A 41 13.91 9.30 5.46
N TRP A 42 12.88 8.88 6.19
CA TRP A 42 11.52 9.43 6.11
C TRP A 42 11.41 10.92 6.48
N THR A 43 12.46 11.52 7.04
CA THR A 43 12.50 12.95 7.40
C THR A 43 13.10 13.83 6.30
N SER A 44 13.59 13.22 5.22
CA SER A 44 14.24 13.92 4.12
C SER A 44 13.28 14.83 3.35
N ASN A 45 13.74 16.05 3.05
CA ASN A 45 13.01 17.01 2.22
C ASN A 45 12.87 16.57 0.75
N VAL A 46 13.54 15.49 0.34
CA VAL A 46 13.50 14.98 -1.03
C VAL A 46 12.08 14.65 -1.50
N TYR A 47 11.20 14.20 -0.60
CA TYR A 47 9.82 13.83 -0.93
C TYR A 47 8.89 15.03 -1.14
N GLY A 48 9.32 16.24 -0.78
CA GLY A 48 8.53 17.46 -0.89
C GLY A 48 8.64 18.16 -2.25
N SER A 49 9.44 17.66 -3.18
CA SER A 49 9.66 18.33 -4.47
C SER A 49 9.87 17.37 -5.64
N LEU A 50 9.43 17.80 -6.83
CA LEU A 50 9.79 17.22 -8.12
C LEU A 50 10.56 18.28 -8.91
N PRO A 51 11.91 18.29 -8.83
CA PRO A 51 12.71 19.32 -9.49
C PRO A 51 12.43 19.39 -10.98
N ASN A 52 12.25 20.60 -11.51
CA ASN A 52 12.02 20.88 -12.93
C ASN A 52 10.75 20.23 -13.55
N ALA A 53 9.84 19.68 -12.73
CA ALA A 53 8.60 19.10 -13.24
C ALA A 53 7.65 20.20 -13.73
N ASN A 54 7.02 19.96 -14.90
CA ASN A 54 6.02 20.88 -15.45
C ASN A 54 4.71 20.75 -14.64
N PRO A 55 4.20 21.83 -13.99
CA PRO A 55 3.03 21.75 -13.12
C PRO A 55 1.75 21.28 -13.83
N VAL A 56 1.57 21.63 -15.11
CA VAL A 56 0.41 21.20 -15.91
C VAL A 56 0.47 19.70 -16.17
N LYS A 57 1.66 19.15 -16.47
CA LYS A 57 1.85 17.70 -16.60
C LYS A 57 1.62 16.99 -15.27
N VAL A 58 2.13 17.53 -14.16
CA VAL A 58 1.91 16.97 -12.82
C VAL A 58 0.42 16.91 -12.48
N LEU A 59 -0.33 17.99 -12.74
CA LEU A 59 -1.78 18.01 -12.51
C LEU A 59 -2.50 16.94 -13.34
N ALA A 60 -2.12 16.75 -14.60
CA ALA A 60 -2.71 15.72 -15.47
C ALA A 60 -2.47 14.30 -14.93
N VAL A 61 -1.29 14.04 -14.37
CA VAL A 61 -0.95 12.76 -13.73
C VAL A 61 -1.73 12.56 -12.43
N ILE A 62 -1.84 13.59 -11.59
CA ILE A 62 -2.68 13.56 -10.37
C ILE A 62 -4.14 13.25 -10.72
N ASN A 63 -4.67 13.81 -11.80
CA ASN A 63 -6.02 13.51 -12.26
C ASN A 63 -6.25 12.02 -12.53
N LYS A 64 -5.25 11.28 -13.03
CA LYS A 64 -5.36 9.81 -13.20
C LYS A 64 -5.49 9.10 -11.85
N ALA A 65 -4.72 9.51 -10.84
CA ALA A 65 -4.84 8.96 -9.49
C ALA A 65 -6.20 9.28 -8.85
N LEU A 66 -6.74 10.49 -9.07
CA LEU A 66 -8.07 10.88 -8.58
C LEU A 66 -9.18 10.04 -9.22
N VAL A 67 -9.12 9.81 -10.54
CA VAL A 67 -10.09 8.95 -11.24
C VAL A 67 -10.03 7.50 -10.72
N MET A 68 -8.83 6.96 -10.51
CA MET A 68 -8.67 5.63 -9.89
C MET A 68 -9.23 5.61 -8.46
N GLY A 69 -8.87 6.60 -7.63
CA GLY A 69 -9.34 6.70 -6.25
C GLY A 69 -10.86 6.82 -6.13
N ALA A 70 -11.51 7.56 -7.03
CA ALA A 70 -12.97 7.65 -7.09
C ALA A 70 -13.66 6.33 -7.48
N SER A 71 -12.92 5.42 -8.12
CA SER A 71 -13.44 4.11 -8.54
C SER A 71 -13.19 3.01 -7.51
N MET A 72 -12.36 3.26 -6.49
CA MET A 72 -12.04 2.28 -5.45
C MET A 72 -13.26 1.91 -4.60
N ASP A 73 -13.26 0.69 -4.09
CA ASP A 73 -14.22 0.26 -3.08
C ASP A 73 -14.08 1.12 -1.81
N SER A 74 -15.17 1.80 -1.43
CA SER A 74 -15.14 2.76 -0.32
C SER A 74 -14.78 2.15 1.03
N ALA A 75 -15.09 0.86 1.26
CA ALA A 75 -14.72 0.18 2.49
C ALA A 75 -13.22 -0.15 2.49
N ALA A 76 -12.67 -0.59 1.35
CA ALA A 76 -11.23 -0.78 1.18
C ALA A 76 -10.47 0.54 1.37
N LEU A 77 -10.95 1.64 0.77
CA LEU A 77 -10.35 2.97 0.92
C LEU A 77 -10.38 3.44 2.38
N LYS A 78 -11.51 3.27 3.08
CA LYS A 78 -11.61 3.57 4.51
C LYS A 78 -10.62 2.76 5.36
N LYS A 79 -10.48 1.45 5.08
CA LYS A 79 -9.52 0.57 5.77
C LYS A 79 -8.08 1.07 5.55
N GLY A 80 -7.73 1.45 4.32
CA GLY A 80 -6.43 2.02 3.98
C GLY A 80 -6.12 3.32 4.73
N VAL A 81 -7.08 4.25 4.78
CA VAL A 81 -6.92 5.51 5.53
C VAL A 81 -6.69 5.26 7.02
N LEU A 82 -7.50 4.38 7.62
CA LEU A 82 -7.36 4.06 9.04
C LEU A 82 -6.05 3.32 9.36
N ALA A 83 -5.57 2.45 8.47
CA ALA A 83 -4.29 1.78 8.64
C ALA A 83 -3.12 2.78 8.71
N HIS A 84 -3.10 3.77 7.81
CA HIS A 84 -2.07 4.82 7.85
C HIS A 84 -2.22 5.73 9.08
N ALA A 85 -3.44 6.13 9.44
CA ALA A 85 -3.68 6.97 10.61
C ALA A 85 -3.21 6.29 11.91
N ASN A 86 -3.45 4.97 12.04
CA ASN A 86 -2.98 4.17 13.17
C ASN A 86 -1.44 4.12 13.20
N ALA A 87 -0.81 3.80 12.07
CA ALA A 87 0.63 3.69 11.96
C ALA A 87 1.36 5.01 12.29
N ILE A 88 0.80 6.16 11.89
CA ILE A 88 1.33 7.48 12.26
C ILE A 88 1.34 7.67 13.79
N GLY A 89 0.38 7.10 14.51
CA GLY A 89 0.36 7.11 15.98
C GLY A 89 1.49 6.31 16.63
N HIS A 90 2.20 5.48 15.86
CA HIS A 90 3.24 4.57 16.34
C HIS A 90 4.64 4.86 15.77
N VAL A 91 4.82 5.96 15.03
CA VAL A 91 6.14 6.29 14.43
C VAL A 91 7.19 6.54 15.51
N ASP A 92 8.42 6.10 15.23
CA ASP A 92 9.57 6.43 16.06
C ASP A 92 10.11 7.86 15.76
N SER A 93 11.20 8.24 16.42
CA SER A 93 11.83 9.56 16.25
C SER A 93 12.38 9.83 14.84
N LYS A 94 12.45 8.81 13.97
CA LYS A 94 12.90 8.90 12.58
C LYS A 94 11.74 8.81 11.59
N GLY A 95 10.49 8.80 12.08
CA GLY A 95 9.31 8.61 11.23
C GLY A 95 9.08 7.17 10.80
N MET A 96 9.82 6.20 11.38
CA MET A 96 9.71 4.79 11.02
C MET A 96 8.58 4.11 11.79
N ILE A 97 7.79 3.29 11.10
CA ILE A 97 6.70 2.50 11.66
C ILE A 97 7.16 1.08 12.03
N GLY A 98 6.41 0.39 12.89
CA GLY A 98 6.63 -1.03 13.19
C GLY A 98 6.25 -1.97 12.05
N LEU A 99 6.80 -3.20 12.06
CA LEU A 99 6.52 -4.21 11.03
C LEU A 99 5.03 -4.58 10.97
N ASP A 100 4.33 -4.64 12.10
CA ASP A 100 2.90 -4.95 12.14
C ASP A 100 2.08 -3.88 11.41
N ASP A 101 2.33 -2.60 11.69
CA ASP A 101 1.67 -1.49 10.98
C ASP A 101 1.99 -1.52 9.47
N TYR A 102 3.23 -1.84 9.11
CA TYR A 102 3.62 -1.96 7.70
C TYR A 102 2.87 -3.09 6.97
N GLN A 103 2.70 -4.24 7.62
CA GLN A 103 1.88 -5.36 7.11
C GLN A 103 0.43 -4.93 6.89
N TYR A 104 -0.18 -4.27 7.87
CA TYR A 104 -1.56 -3.79 7.74
C TYR A 104 -1.71 -2.76 6.62
N ILE A 105 -0.74 -1.85 6.46
CA ILE A 105 -0.72 -0.87 5.36
C ILE A 105 -0.64 -1.58 4.01
N ASN A 106 0.31 -2.50 3.82
CA ASN A 106 0.49 -3.21 2.55
C ASN A 106 -0.75 -4.04 2.19
N ALA A 107 -1.35 -4.73 3.18
CA ALA A 107 -2.59 -5.47 2.98
C ALA A 107 -3.73 -4.55 2.54
N ALA A 108 -3.94 -3.44 3.25
CA ALA A 108 -4.98 -2.48 2.92
C ALA A 108 -4.79 -1.84 1.54
N ILE A 109 -3.56 -1.50 1.15
CA ILE A 109 -3.25 -1.00 -0.20
C ILE A 109 -3.52 -2.09 -1.25
N GLY A 110 -3.15 -3.35 -1.00
CA GLY A 110 -3.47 -4.47 -1.88
C GLY A 110 -4.96 -4.58 -2.16
N HIS A 111 -5.80 -4.47 -1.13
CA HIS A 111 -7.26 -4.45 -1.24
C HIS A 111 -7.79 -3.25 -2.03
N MET A 112 -7.23 -2.06 -1.81
CA MET A 112 -7.58 -0.87 -2.58
C MET A 112 -7.28 -1.06 -4.07
N VAL A 113 -6.11 -1.60 -4.41
CA VAL A 113 -5.71 -1.85 -5.81
C VAL A 113 -6.55 -2.95 -6.45
N ALA A 114 -6.83 -4.04 -5.74
CA ALA A 114 -7.69 -5.13 -6.23
C ALA A 114 -9.15 -4.66 -6.46
N SER A 115 -9.57 -3.57 -5.83
CA SER A 115 -10.94 -3.08 -5.93
C SER A 115 -11.28 -2.33 -7.23
N VAL A 116 -10.28 -2.01 -8.05
CA VAL A 116 -10.44 -1.26 -9.32
C VAL A 116 -9.94 -2.07 -10.52
N PRO A 117 -10.41 -1.76 -11.75
CA PRO A 117 -9.92 -2.42 -12.95
C PRO A 117 -8.41 -2.24 -13.15
N LYS A 118 -7.73 -3.30 -13.62
CA LYS A 118 -6.30 -3.30 -13.95
C LYS A 118 -5.89 -2.12 -14.85
N SER A 119 -6.74 -1.75 -15.80
CA SER A 119 -6.48 -0.64 -16.72
C SER A 119 -6.26 0.68 -16.00
N GLN A 120 -7.01 0.98 -14.94
CA GLN A 120 -6.84 2.21 -14.17
C GLN A 120 -5.50 2.24 -13.42
N VAL A 121 -5.08 1.09 -12.87
CA VAL A 121 -3.76 0.96 -12.21
C VAL A 121 -2.63 1.22 -13.19
N ILE A 122 -2.71 0.62 -14.39
CA ILE A 122 -1.70 0.81 -15.44
C ILE A 122 -1.71 2.24 -16.00
N ASP A 123 -2.88 2.86 -16.13
CA ASP A 123 -3.02 4.26 -16.53
C ASP A 123 -2.29 5.20 -15.55
N VAL A 124 -2.46 4.98 -14.25
CA VAL A 124 -1.73 5.73 -13.21
C VAL A 124 -0.23 5.48 -13.31
N TYR A 125 0.20 4.22 -13.39
CA TYR A 125 1.62 3.88 -13.50
C TYR A 125 2.29 4.55 -14.71
N ASN A 126 1.69 4.44 -15.89
CA ASN A 126 2.24 5.05 -17.11
C ASN A 126 2.29 6.58 -17.01
N ALA A 127 1.24 7.20 -16.47
CA ALA A 127 1.19 8.64 -16.29
C ALA A 127 2.30 9.14 -15.34
N PHE A 128 2.55 8.43 -14.22
CA PHE A 128 3.65 8.78 -13.32
C PHE A 128 5.03 8.52 -13.92
N ALA A 129 5.23 7.44 -14.69
CA ALA A 129 6.49 7.16 -15.38
C ALA A 129 6.87 8.25 -16.43
N ASP A 130 5.88 9.00 -16.92
CA ASP A 130 6.11 10.12 -17.83
C ASP A 130 6.71 11.35 -17.13
N VAL A 131 6.43 11.55 -15.84
CA VAL A 131 6.88 12.72 -15.06
C VAL A 131 7.98 12.38 -14.04
N VAL A 132 8.05 11.15 -13.56
CA VAL A 132 9.08 10.62 -12.66
C VAL A 132 9.91 9.61 -13.43
N LYS A 133 11.04 10.05 -13.99
CA LYS A 133 11.92 9.19 -14.80
C LYS A 133 12.66 8.20 -13.90
N LYS A 134 12.51 6.91 -14.21
CA LYS A 134 13.12 5.81 -13.46
C LYS A 134 14.64 5.92 -13.43
N GLU A 135 15.24 6.33 -14.54
CA GLU A 135 16.69 6.43 -14.73
C GLU A 135 17.30 7.54 -13.87
N GLU A 136 16.51 8.54 -13.50
CA GLU A 136 16.95 9.66 -12.66
C GLU A 136 16.51 9.45 -11.21
N VAL A 137 15.20 9.46 -10.96
CA VAL A 137 14.64 9.41 -9.60
C VAL A 137 14.81 8.01 -9.00
N GLY A 138 14.55 6.96 -9.79
CA GLY A 138 14.70 5.58 -9.29
C GLY A 138 16.14 5.22 -8.97
N ALA A 139 17.10 5.62 -9.82
CA ALA A 139 18.53 5.41 -9.57
C ALA A 139 19.00 6.19 -8.34
N TYR A 140 18.59 7.45 -8.20
CA TYR A 140 18.93 8.26 -7.03
C TYR A 140 18.36 7.66 -5.74
N MET A 141 17.07 7.29 -5.71
CA MET A 141 16.45 6.68 -4.52
C MET A 141 17.14 5.36 -4.13
N LYS A 142 17.46 4.50 -5.10
CA LYS A 142 18.19 3.26 -4.85
C LYS A 142 19.60 3.51 -4.28
N SER A 143 20.26 4.61 -4.67
CA SER A 143 21.59 4.96 -4.15
C SER A 143 21.61 5.38 -2.67
N LEU A 144 20.44 5.68 -2.09
CA LEU A 144 20.30 6.09 -0.69
C LEU A 144 20.11 4.91 0.27
N VAL A 145 19.97 3.69 -0.27
CA VAL A 145 19.69 2.46 0.49
C VAL A 145 20.62 1.34 0.06
N ASN A 146 20.60 0.21 0.77
CA ASN A 146 21.34 -0.97 0.37
C ASN A 146 20.72 -1.58 -0.91
N SER A 147 21.56 -1.81 -1.92
CA SER A 147 21.12 -2.33 -3.21
C SER A 147 20.47 -3.72 -3.11
N ALA A 148 20.98 -4.59 -2.24
CA ALA A 148 20.47 -5.95 -2.09
C ALA A 148 19.09 -5.95 -1.41
N ASP A 149 18.91 -5.12 -0.38
CA ASP A 149 17.64 -4.99 0.33
C ASP A 149 16.58 -4.34 -0.58
N ALA A 150 16.95 -3.34 -1.37
CA ALA A 150 16.06 -2.74 -2.37
C ALA A 150 15.65 -3.73 -3.46
N GLU A 151 16.57 -4.58 -3.93
CA GLU A 151 16.27 -5.63 -4.92
C GLU A 151 15.37 -6.73 -4.34
N ALA A 152 15.60 -7.13 -3.08
CA ALA A 152 14.75 -8.08 -2.36
C ALA A 152 13.33 -7.52 -2.18
N ALA A 153 13.22 -6.26 -1.73
CA ALA A 153 11.94 -5.57 -1.60
C ALA A 153 11.19 -5.51 -2.94
N TYR A 154 11.88 -5.15 -4.02
CA TYR A 154 11.28 -5.08 -5.35
C TYR A 154 10.83 -6.46 -5.85
N LYS A 155 11.63 -7.51 -5.65
CA LYS A 155 11.24 -8.88 -6.00
C LYS A 155 9.97 -9.30 -5.25
N ALA A 156 9.92 -9.08 -3.93
CA ALA A 156 8.75 -9.40 -3.11
C ALA A 156 7.52 -8.60 -3.56
N PHE A 157 7.70 -7.35 -3.96
CA PHE A 157 6.62 -6.55 -4.55
C PHE A 157 6.07 -7.17 -5.85
N TRP A 158 6.93 -7.72 -6.72
CA TRP A 158 6.48 -8.42 -7.94
C TRP A 158 5.68 -9.69 -7.61
N GLU A 159 6.03 -10.42 -6.56
CA GLU A 159 5.25 -11.58 -6.11
C GLU A 159 3.90 -11.16 -5.50
N PHE A 160 3.90 -10.11 -4.66
CA PHE A 160 2.69 -9.56 -4.06
C PHE A 160 1.69 -9.05 -5.11
N LYS A 161 2.16 -8.27 -6.09
CA LYS A 161 1.28 -7.69 -7.11
C LYS A 161 0.65 -8.74 -8.03
N ASP A 162 1.24 -9.94 -8.17
CA ASP A 162 0.58 -11.05 -8.89
C ASP A 162 -0.62 -11.60 -8.11
N VAL A 163 -0.52 -11.66 -6.78
CA VAL A 163 -1.65 -12.04 -5.92
C VAL A 163 -2.76 -10.99 -5.96
N VAL A 164 -2.40 -9.71 -5.86
CA VAL A 164 -3.35 -8.60 -5.99
C VAL A 164 -4.05 -8.63 -7.35
N ALA A 165 -3.31 -8.82 -8.44
CA ALA A 165 -3.87 -8.90 -9.79
C ALA A 165 -4.83 -10.09 -9.97
N ALA A 166 -4.58 -11.22 -9.30
CA ALA A 166 -5.46 -12.39 -9.34
C ALA A 166 -6.78 -12.18 -8.58
N ALA A 167 -6.79 -11.27 -7.60
CA ALA A 167 -7.97 -10.88 -6.83
C ALA A 167 -8.68 -9.63 -7.38
N GLN A 168 -8.14 -9.03 -8.45
CA GLN A 168 -8.60 -7.77 -8.99
C GLN A 168 -9.95 -7.90 -9.72
N ARG A 169 -10.84 -6.92 -9.51
CA ARG A 169 -12.18 -6.83 -10.12
C ARG A 169 -12.12 -6.34 -11.57
#